data_AF-A0A0Q4BB85-F1
#
_entry.id   AF-A0A0Q4BB85-F1
#
_cell.length_a   1.000
_cell.length_b   1.000
_cell.length_c   1.000
_cell.angle_alpha   90.00
_cell.angle_beta   90.00
_cell.angle_gamma   90.00
#
_symmetry.space_group_name_H-M   'P 1'
#
loop_
_entity.id
_entity.type
_entity.pdbx_description
1 polymer ?
#
loop_
_entity_poly.entity_id
_entity_poly.type
_entity_poly.pdbx_seq_one_letter_code
_entity_poly.pdbx_strand_id
1 'polypeptide(L)'
;MKKGTALDVYSTSSGLKQISNPVRQKILSELQRRDLSLSEIAQLTGKAQSTLSVHLDKMVKEGLVASRDDPSDNRRKIFYLVSKPVGSSVVPREDLTKAVGSIIDKSIGSPASFLKGELRALILGVEAIGLNMDPVLKDVGRQIGAQLAKHMRSTEIKPLLEEVKEFYARHELGELNVYSLVPLTLIIKDDYDCSDIPDVGRTLCTLNEGILESIFDSKTGVPLGVTQTECFGTKYNFCKFVFEPTLYD
;
A
#
# COMPACT_ATOMS: atom_id res chain seq x y z
N MET A 1 -25.35 8.78 14.33
CA MET A 1 -25.11 8.03 13.07
C MET A 1 -24.54 6.65 13.42
N LYS A 2 -25.15 5.56 12.95
CA LYS A 2 -24.57 4.21 13.12
C LYS A 2 -23.22 4.18 12.41
N LYS A 3 -22.13 3.88 13.12
CA LYS A 3 -20.83 3.57 12.52
C LYS A 3 -21.07 2.47 11.49
N GLY A 4 -20.92 2.77 10.20
CA GLY A 4 -20.92 1.72 9.17
C GLY A 4 -19.89 0.67 9.57
N THR A 5 -20.28 -0.60 9.56
CA THR A 5 -19.35 -1.70 9.79
C THR A 5 -18.26 -1.64 8.72
N ALA A 6 -17.03 -1.35 9.15
CA ALA A 6 -15.87 -1.37 8.27
C ALA A 6 -15.77 -2.76 7.62
N LEU A 7 -15.72 -2.82 6.29
CA LEU A 7 -15.48 -4.04 5.53
C LEU A 7 -14.13 -3.95 4.84
N ASP A 8 -13.48 -5.11 4.70
CA ASP A 8 -12.33 -5.28 3.83
C ASP A 8 -12.73 -6.18 2.65
N VAL A 9 -12.05 -5.98 1.52
CA VAL A 9 -12.21 -6.79 0.32
C VAL A 9 -10.88 -7.44 0.00
N TYR A 10 -10.90 -8.75 -0.25
CA TYR A 10 -9.73 -9.52 -0.65
C TYR A 10 -10.00 -10.24 -1.97
N SER A 11 -8.99 -10.33 -2.82
CA SER A 11 -9.00 -11.13 -4.05
C SER A 11 -8.47 -12.52 -3.75
N THR A 12 -9.24 -13.54 -4.14
CA THR A 12 -8.88 -14.95 -4.04
C THR A 12 -8.94 -15.59 -5.43
N SER A 13 -8.42 -16.81 -5.57
CA SER A 13 -8.55 -17.59 -6.83
C SER A 13 -10.01 -17.85 -7.24
N SER A 14 -10.96 -17.76 -6.29
CA SER A 14 -12.40 -17.92 -6.52
C SER A 14 -13.16 -16.60 -6.71
N GLY A 15 -12.45 -15.47 -6.78
CA GLY A 15 -13.02 -14.12 -6.87
C GLY A 15 -12.93 -13.33 -5.57
N LEU A 16 -13.65 -12.19 -5.51
CA LEU A 16 -13.62 -11.27 -4.38
C LEU A 16 -14.35 -11.81 -3.15
N LYS A 17 -13.78 -11.59 -1.97
CA LYS A 17 -14.38 -11.91 -0.67
C LYS A 17 -14.47 -10.65 0.19
N GLN A 18 -15.68 -10.38 0.67
CA GLN A 18 -15.93 -9.32 1.65
C GLN A 18 -15.77 -9.86 3.06
N ILE A 19 -15.01 -9.15 3.88
CA ILE A 19 -14.75 -9.49 5.29
C ILE A 19 -15.28 -8.36 6.16
N SER A 20 -16.31 -8.65 6.95
CA SER A 20 -16.90 -7.68 7.90
C SER A 20 -16.85 -8.15 9.35
N ASN A 21 -16.26 -9.34 9.59
CA ASN A 21 -16.07 -9.85 10.94
C ASN A 21 -14.77 -9.27 11.53
N PRO A 22 -14.82 -8.51 12.65
CA PRO A 22 -13.64 -7.82 13.17
C PRO A 22 -12.49 -8.73 13.57
N VAL A 23 -12.79 -9.96 14.03
CA VAL A 23 -11.76 -10.95 14.38
C VAL A 23 -11.01 -11.34 13.11
N ARG A 24 -11.70 -11.68 12.02
CA ARG A 24 -11.04 -12.04 10.75
C ARG A 24 -10.27 -10.89 10.14
N GLN A 25 -10.81 -9.67 10.18
CA GLN A 25 -10.09 -8.48 9.68
C GLN A 25 -8.77 -8.30 10.43
N LYS A 26 -8.81 -8.44 11.77
CA LYS A 26 -7.60 -8.37 12.59
C LYS A 26 -6.59 -9.47 12.24
N ILE A 27 -7.05 -10.71 12.03
CA ILE A 27 -6.17 -11.82 11.64
C ILE A 27 -5.52 -11.56 10.28
N LEU A 28 -6.32 -11.19 9.27
CA LEU A 28 -5.82 -10.95 7.91
C LEU A 28 -4.83 -9.78 7.88
N SER A 29 -5.10 -8.70 8.62
CA SER A 29 -4.20 -7.55 8.75
C SER A 29 -2.82 -7.95 9.28
N GLU A 30 -2.76 -8.84 10.28
CA GLU A 30 -1.48 -9.28 10.84
C GLU A 30 -0.79 -10.33 9.97
N LEU A 31 -1.55 -11.19 9.30
CA LEU A 31 -1.02 -12.13 8.30
C LEU A 31 -0.47 -11.46 7.04
N GLN A 32 -0.78 -10.17 6.80
CA GLN A 32 -0.08 -9.38 5.77
C GLN A 32 1.36 -9.05 6.15
N ARG A 33 1.69 -9.09 7.45
CA ARG A 33 3.02 -8.72 7.96
C ARG A 33 3.88 -9.95 8.22
N ARG A 34 3.31 -11.01 8.78
CA ARG A 34 4.02 -12.24 9.11
C ARG A 34 3.09 -13.42 9.24
N ASP A 35 3.65 -14.61 9.07
CA ASP A 35 2.95 -15.86 9.33
C ASP A 35 2.72 -16.08 10.83
N LEU A 36 1.59 -16.68 11.18
CA LEU A 36 1.18 -16.80 12.58
C LEU A 36 0.66 -18.20 12.91
N SER A 37 1.02 -18.70 14.09
CA SER A 37 0.39 -19.88 14.65
C SER A 37 -0.96 -19.59 15.31
N LEU A 38 -1.77 -20.64 15.53
CA LEU A 38 -3.05 -20.52 16.25
C LEU A 38 -2.91 -19.87 17.64
N SER A 39 -1.82 -20.17 18.36
CA SER A 39 -1.55 -19.59 19.68
C SER A 39 -1.27 -18.09 19.62
N GLU A 40 -0.49 -17.63 18.63
CA GLU A 40 -0.22 -16.21 18.44
C GLU A 40 -1.47 -15.45 18.00
N ILE A 41 -2.28 -16.05 17.12
CA ILE A 41 -3.58 -15.52 16.72
C ILE A 41 -4.52 -15.40 17.94
N ALA A 42 -4.51 -16.39 18.84
CA ALA A 42 -5.29 -16.36 20.08
C ALA A 42 -4.85 -15.24 21.01
N GLN A 43 -3.55 -15.08 21.22
CA GLN A 43 -2.99 -13.99 22.02
C GLN A 43 -3.34 -12.62 21.40
N LEU A 44 -3.22 -12.49 20.09
CA LEU A 44 -3.46 -11.25 19.36
C LEU A 44 -4.93 -10.83 19.38
N THR A 45 -5.84 -11.78 19.23
CA THR A 45 -7.29 -11.51 19.15
C THR A 45 -7.99 -11.55 20.51
N GLY A 46 -7.35 -12.14 21.53
CA GLY A 46 -7.95 -12.38 22.85
C GLY A 46 -9.12 -13.39 22.80
N LYS A 47 -9.19 -14.22 21.76
CA LYS A 47 -10.26 -15.21 21.57
C LYS A 47 -9.74 -16.62 21.88
N ALA A 48 -10.64 -17.49 22.34
CA ALA A 48 -10.32 -18.89 22.57
C ALA A 48 -9.90 -19.58 21.26
N GLN A 49 -8.92 -20.49 21.35
CA GLN A 49 -8.41 -21.23 20.18
C GLN A 49 -9.51 -22.02 19.47
N SER A 50 -10.45 -22.62 20.21
CA SER A 50 -11.58 -23.35 19.63
C SER A 50 -12.47 -22.46 18.74
N THR A 51 -12.68 -21.20 19.13
CA THR A 51 -13.41 -20.22 18.32
C THR A 51 -12.62 -19.80 17.08
N LEU A 52 -11.31 -19.61 17.22
CA LEU A 52 -10.45 -19.20 16.12
C LEU A 52 -10.26 -20.29 15.08
N SER A 53 -10.20 -21.56 15.49
CA SER A 53 -10.16 -22.68 14.55
C SER A 53 -11.33 -22.66 13.58
N VAL A 54 -12.56 -22.39 14.07
CA VAL A 54 -13.75 -22.27 13.20
C VAL A 54 -13.62 -21.11 12.21
N HIS A 55 -13.06 -19.97 12.65
CA HIS A 55 -12.81 -18.85 11.74
C HIS A 55 -11.74 -19.16 10.70
N LEU A 56 -10.61 -19.75 11.12
CA LEU A 56 -9.49 -20.11 10.26
C LEU A 56 -9.88 -21.17 9.24
N ASP A 57 -10.58 -22.23 9.64
CA ASP A 57 -11.08 -23.25 8.72
C ASP A 57 -11.98 -22.64 7.64
N LYS A 58 -12.82 -21.67 8.01
CA LYS A 58 -13.65 -20.96 7.04
C LYS A 58 -12.81 -20.07 6.11
N MET A 59 -11.82 -19.36 6.65
CA MET A 59 -10.92 -18.52 5.83
C MET A 59 -10.06 -19.35 4.87
N VAL A 60 -9.66 -20.55 5.27
CA VAL A 60 -8.98 -21.52 4.39
C VAL A 60 -9.91 -21.95 3.26
N LYS A 61 -11.16 -22.35 3.58
CA LYS A 61 -12.17 -22.70 2.57
C LYS A 61 -12.52 -21.53 1.63
N GLU A 62 -12.52 -20.30 2.16
CA GLU A 62 -12.75 -19.08 1.39
C GLU A 62 -11.54 -18.67 0.53
N GLY A 63 -10.38 -19.34 0.68
CA GLY A 63 -9.16 -19.05 -0.08
C GLY A 63 -8.45 -17.78 0.36
N LEU A 64 -8.67 -17.35 1.61
CA LEU A 64 -8.06 -16.15 2.18
C LEU A 64 -6.68 -16.43 2.77
N VAL A 65 -6.58 -17.54 3.49
CA VAL A 65 -5.37 -18.01 4.16
C VAL A 65 -5.12 -19.48 3.82
N ALA A 66 -3.89 -19.93 3.98
CA ALA A 66 -3.56 -21.35 3.99
C ALA A 66 -2.82 -21.69 5.29
N SER A 67 -2.57 -22.97 5.52
CA SER A 67 -1.84 -23.44 6.69
C SER A 67 -0.83 -24.51 6.32
N ARG A 68 0.32 -24.49 6.97
CA ARG A 68 1.33 -25.55 6.96
C ARG A 68 1.63 -26.02 8.38
N ASP A 69 2.19 -27.21 8.53
CA ASP A 69 2.67 -27.67 9.83
C ASP A 69 3.94 -26.91 10.22
N ASP A 70 4.11 -26.64 11.52
CA ASP A 70 5.31 -26.00 12.06
C ASP A 70 6.49 -26.98 11.90
N PRO A 71 7.61 -26.56 11.26
CA PRO A 71 8.78 -27.41 11.10
C PRO A 71 9.36 -27.93 12.42
N SER A 72 9.10 -27.22 13.52
CA SER A 72 9.59 -27.57 14.87
C SER A 72 8.59 -28.40 15.68
N ASP A 73 7.29 -28.36 15.36
CA ASP A 73 6.25 -29.17 16.01
C ASP A 73 5.09 -29.41 15.03
N ASN A 74 5.04 -30.62 14.46
CA ASN A 74 4.00 -30.99 13.48
C ASN A 74 2.56 -30.96 14.01
N ARG A 75 2.35 -30.80 15.32
CA ARG A 75 1.01 -30.63 15.92
C ARG A 75 0.55 -29.17 15.88
N ARG A 76 1.45 -28.23 15.60
CA ARG A 76 1.18 -26.79 15.51
C ARG A 76 1.05 -26.40 14.04
N LYS A 77 0.00 -25.63 13.74
CA LYS A 77 -0.21 -25.06 12.40
C LYS A 77 0.26 -23.62 12.35
N ILE A 78 0.94 -23.28 11.26
CA ILE A 78 1.32 -21.92 10.87
C ILE A 78 0.41 -21.49 9.72
N PHE A 79 -0.31 -20.40 9.92
CA PHE A 79 -1.19 -19.79 8.93
C PHE A 79 -0.48 -18.66 8.21
N TYR A 80 -0.76 -18.52 6.91
CA TYR A 80 -0.18 -17.51 6.03
C TYR A 80 -1.23 -17.03 5.02
N LEU A 81 -1.07 -15.80 4.54
CA LEU A 81 -1.99 -15.17 3.62
C LEU A 81 -1.78 -15.74 2.20
N VAL A 82 -2.87 -16.10 1.50
CA VAL A 82 -2.84 -16.53 0.07
C VAL A 82 -3.75 -15.68 -0.81
N SER A 83 -4.38 -14.66 -0.22
CA SER A 83 -5.24 -13.69 -0.87
C SER A 83 -4.57 -12.33 -0.92
N LYS A 84 -5.00 -11.47 -1.85
CA LYS A 84 -4.50 -10.10 -1.95
C LYS A 84 -5.51 -9.11 -1.38
N PRO A 85 -5.12 -8.18 -0.50
CA PRO A 85 -6.01 -7.11 -0.08
C PRO A 85 -6.33 -6.22 -1.29
N VAL A 86 -7.61 -5.90 -1.46
CA VAL A 86 -8.12 -5.11 -2.59
C VAL A 86 -8.48 -3.69 -2.14
N GLY A 87 -9.15 -3.59 -1.01
CA GLY A 87 -9.60 -2.32 -0.49
C GLY A 87 -10.42 -2.47 0.77
N SER A 88 -10.84 -1.36 1.33
CA SER A 88 -11.68 -1.33 2.52
C SER A 88 -12.69 -0.18 2.44
N SER A 89 -13.80 -0.31 3.17
CA SER A 89 -14.74 0.80 3.27
C SER A 89 -14.18 1.88 4.17
N VAL A 90 -14.31 3.12 3.73
CA VAL A 90 -14.05 4.33 4.52
C VAL A 90 -15.32 5.18 4.58
N VAL A 91 -15.33 6.17 5.47
CA VAL A 91 -16.47 7.11 5.55
C VAL A 91 -16.42 8.00 4.30
N PRO A 92 -17.52 8.09 3.52
CA PRO A 92 -17.61 9.01 2.39
C PRO A 92 -17.30 10.45 2.82
N ARG A 93 -16.59 11.17 1.94
CA ARG A 93 -16.00 12.49 2.23
C ARG A 93 -16.46 13.50 1.17
N GLU A 94 -17.39 14.37 1.55
CA GLU A 94 -17.93 15.40 0.63
C GLU A 94 -16.89 16.44 0.22
N ASP A 95 -15.91 16.72 1.09
CA ASP A 95 -14.77 17.59 0.79
C ASP A 95 -13.91 17.03 -0.35
N LEU A 96 -13.72 15.69 -0.41
CA LEU A 96 -13.03 15.05 -1.53
C LEU A 96 -13.82 15.17 -2.83
N THR A 97 -15.15 15.03 -2.79
CA THR A 97 -16.01 15.23 -3.97
C THR A 97 -15.82 16.63 -4.56
N LYS A 98 -15.72 17.67 -3.72
CA LYS A 98 -15.46 19.05 -4.17
C LYS A 98 -14.04 19.21 -4.71
N ALA A 99 -13.06 18.56 -4.09
CA ALA A 99 -11.67 18.59 -4.53
C ALA A 99 -11.49 18.03 -5.96
N VAL A 100 -12.25 16.99 -6.34
CA VAL A 100 -12.22 16.41 -7.69
C VAL A 100 -12.46 17.47 -8.76
N GLY A 101 -13.51 18.28 -8.63
CA GLY A 101 -13.81 19.34 -9.60
C GLY A 101 -12.65 20.35 -9.71
N SER A 102 -12.15 20.82 -8.57
CA SER A 102 -11.03 21.78 -8.55
C SER A 102 -9.74 21.22 -9.16
N ILE A 103 -9.46 19.92 -9.00
CA ILE A 103 -8.29 19.27 -9.58
C ILE A 103 -8.41 19.25 -11.10
N ILE A 104 -9.58 18.87 -11.62
CA ILE A 104 -9.80 18.85 -13.06
C ILE A 104 -9.67 20.26 -13.64
N ASP A 105 -10.32 21.26 -13.05
CA ASP A 105 -10.25 22.65 -13.53
C ASP A 105 -8.81 23.17 -13.60
N LYS A 106 -7.99 22.86 -12.57
CA LYS A 106 -6.56 23.24 -12.52
C LYS A 106 -5.67 22.46 -13.49
N SER A 107 -6.09 21.26 -13.89
CA SER A 107 -5.31 20.38 -14.75
C SER A 107 -5.41 20.72 -16.24
N ILE A 108 -6.43 21.49 -16.63
CA ILE A 108 -6.65 21.94 -18.01
C ILE A 108 -5.50 22.82 -18.46
N GLY A 109 -4.79 22.40 -19.51
CA GLY A 109 -3.71 23.17 -20.11
C GLY A 109 -2.90 22.31 -21.07
N SER A 110 -2.13 21.36 -20.54
CA SER A 110 -1.31 20.43 -21.32
C SER A 110 -1.85 19.00 -21.23
N PRO A 111 -1.56 18.12 -22.20
CA PRO A 111 -1.92 16.71 -22.10
C PRO A 111 -1.36 16.04 -20.83
N ALA A 112 -0.10 16.34 -20.48
CA ALA A 112 0.54 15.77 -19.29
C ALA A 112 -0.15 16.22 -17.99
N SER A 113 -0.45 17.52 -17.85
CA SER A 113 -1.14 18.05 -16.67
C SER A 113 -2.56 17.50 -16.56
N PHE A 114 -3.26 17.34 -17.68
CA PHE A 114 -4.63 16.85 -17.71
C PHE A 114 -4.72 15.37 -17.31
N LEU A 115 -3.89 14.49 -17.90
CA LEU A 115 -3.83 13.06 -17.53
C LEU A 115 -3.50 12.86 -16.04
N LYS A 116 -2.57 13.67 -15.53
CA LYS A 116 -2.23 13.75 -14.10
C LYS A 116 -3.44 14.14 -13.26
N GLY A 117 -4.19 15.17 -13.68
CA GLY A 117 -5.46 15.59 -13.08
C GLY A 117 -6.50 14.48 -13.02
N GLU A 118 -6.69 13.75 -14.13
CA GLU A 118 -7.64 12.63 -14.24
C GLU A 118 -7.29 11.49 -13.26
N LEU A 119 -6.03 11.09 -13.18
CA LEU A 119 -5.58 10.03 -12.26
C LEU A 119 -5.88 10.40 -10.79
N ARG A 120 -5.62 11.65 -10.42
CA ARG A 120 -5.89 12.15 -9.06
C ARG A 120 -7.38 12.22 -8.76
N ALA A 121 -8.15 12.72 -9.71
CA ALA A 121 -9.60 12.78 -9.63
C ALA A 121 -10.21 11.38 -9.46
N LEU A 122 -9.66 10.37 -10.14
CA LEU A 122 -10.06 8.97 -9.99
C LEU A 122 -9.80 8.48 -8.56
N ILE A 123 -8.58 8.64 -8.05
CA ILE A 123 -8.20 8.16 -6.70
C ILE A 123 -9.09 8.83 -5.65
N LEU A 124 -9.19 10.17 -5.68
CA LEU A 124 -10.00 10.91 -4.71
C LEU A 124 -11.50 10.66 -4.86
N GLY A 125 -11.98 10.51 -6.09
CA GLY A 125 -13.41 10.27 -6.36
C GLY A 125 -13.87 8.92 -5.84
N VAL A 126 -13.05 7.87 -5.97
CA VAL A 126 -13.36 6.54 -5.41
C VAL A 126 -13.36 6.58 -3.87
N GLU A 127 -12.43 7.31 -3.27
CA GLU A 127 -12.42 7.48 -1.82
C GLU A 127 -13.60 8.33 -1.32
N ALA A 128 -13.97 9.37 -2.07
CA ALA A 128 -15.07 10.26 -1.74
C ALA A 128 -16.40 9.51 -1.58
N ILE A 129 -16.61 8.42 -2.35
CA ILE A 129 -17.78 7.55 -2.26
C ILE A 129 -17.64 6.42 -1.22
N GLY A 130 -16.51 6.34 -0.50
CA GLY A 130 -16.31 5.45 0.64
C GLY A 130 -15.49 4.19 0.37
N LEU A 131 -14.70 4.13 -0.72
CA LEU A 131 -13.83 3.00 -1.02
C LEU A 131 -12.35 3.40 -0.96
N ASN A 132 -11.59 2.79 -0.04
CA ASN A 132 -10.14 2.88 -0.04
C ASN A 132 -9.53 1.85 -1.00
N MET A 133 -8.73 2.31 -1.97
CA MET A 133 -8.01 1.49 -2.94
C MET A 133 -6.51 1.38 -2.67
N ASP A 134 -5.99 1.96 -1.57
CA ASP A 134 -4.57 1.93 -1.21
C ASP A 134 -3.91 0.55 -1.39
N PRO A 135 -4.52 -0.58 -0.95
CA PRO A 135 -3.89 -1.88 -1.11
C PRO A 135 -3.63 -2.28 -2.57
N VAL A 136 -4.57 -2.00 -3.47
CA VAL A 136 -4.41 -2.27 -4.91
C VAL A 136 -3.42 -1.32 -5.53
N LEU A 137 -3.47 -0.03 -5.20
CA LEU A 137 -2.52 0.95 -5.71
C LEU A 137 -1.09 0.55 -5.32
N LYS A 138 -0.87 0.11 -4.08
CA LYS A 138 0.45 -0.36 -3.64
C LYS A 138 0.88 -1.65 -4.35
N ASP A 139 0.00 -2.64 -4.51
CA ASP A 139 0.32 -3.90 -5.23
C ASP A 139 0.63 -3.64 -6.72
N VAL A 140 -0.14 -2.79 -7.39
CA VAL A 140 0.13 -2.38 -8.78
C VAL A 140 1.45 -1.60 -8.85
N GLY A 141 1.70 -0.70 -7.90
CA GLY A 141 2.96 0.03 -7.79
C GLY A 141 4.15 -0.91 -7.67
N ARG A 142 4.06 -1.96 -6.83
CA ARG A 142 5.10 -2.99 -6.72
C ARG A 142 5.33 -3.72 -8.03
N GLN A 143 4.28 -4.06 -8.77
CA GLN A 143 4.42 -4.71 -10.07
C GLN A 143 5.15 -3.82 -11.08
N ILE A 144 4.83 -2.52 -11.11
CA ILE A 144 5.52 -1.52 -11.93
C ILE A 144 6.99 -1.42 -11.51
N GLY A 145 7.25 -1.24 -10.21
CA GLY A 145 8.59 -1.13 -9.64
C GLY A 145 9.47 -2.33 -9.98
N ALA A 146 8.93 -3.55 -9.91
CA ALA A 146 9.64 -4.77 -10.29
C ALA A 146 10.05 -4.80 -11.78
N GLN A 147 9.25 -4.19 -12.68
CA GLN A 147 9.65 -4.04 -14.08
C GLN A 147 10.70 -2.95 -14.25
N LEU A 148 10.53 -1.81 -13.59
CA LEU A 148 11.50 -0.70 -13.63
C LEU A 148 12.88 -1.13 -13.11
N ALA A 149 12.91 -1.95 -12.05
CA ALA A 149 14.13 -2.52 -11.49
C ALA A 149 14.98 -3.28 -12.52
N LYS A 150 14.35 -3.93 -13.52
CA LYS A 150 15.09 -4.66 -14.58
C LYS A 150 15.90 -3.73 -15.48
N HIS A 151 15.54 -2.45 -15.53
CA HIS A 151 16.27 -1.42 -16.27
C HIS A 151 17.37 -0.74 -15.42
N MET A 152 17.49 -1.12 -14.16
CA MET A 152 18.51 -0.63 -13.22
C MET A 152 19.62 -1.68 -13.05
N ARG A 153 20.86 -1.23 -12.92
CA ARG A 153 22.05 -2.09 -12.86
C ARG A 153 22.50 -2.26 -11.42
N SER A 154 22.57 -1.17 -10.69
CA SER A 154 23.12 -1.10 -9.34
C SER A 154 22.35 -1.92 -8.31
N THR A 155 23.07 -2.70 -7.50
CA THR A 155 22.52 -3.48 -6.38
C THR A 155 22.83 -2.87 -5.02
N GLU A 156 23.69 -1.86 -4.98
CA GLU A 156 24.01 -1.08 -3.78
C GLU A 156 23.12 0.17 -3.71
N ILE A 157 22.77 0.59 -2.49
CA ILE A 157 21.82 1.69 -2.24
C ILE A 157 22.24 3.00 -2.93
N LYS A 158 23.49 3.45 -2.74
CA LYS A 158 23.92 4.76 -3.25
C LYS A 158 23.95 4.82 -4.79
N PRO A 159 24.59 3.87 -5.51
CA PRO A 159 24.54 3.87 -6.97
C PRO A 159 23.11 3.69 -7.52
N LEU A 160 22.29 2.87 -6.87
CA LEU A 160 20.87 2.71 -7.24
C LEU A 160 20.09 4.02 -7.10
N LEU A 161 20.32 4.78 -6.03
CA LEU A 161 19.69 6.09 -5.86
C LEU A 161 19.99 7.05 -7.01
N GLU A 162 21.22 7.05 -7.52
CA GLU A 162 21.57 7.89 -8.68
C GLU A 162 20.87 7.43 -9.96
N GLU A 163 20.74 6.11 -10.19
CA GLU A 163 19.95 5.59 -11.32
C GLU A 163 18.47 5.96 -11.21
N VAL A 164 17.88 5.88 -10.01
CA VAL A 164 16.49 6.27 -9.76
C VAL A 164 16.31 7.78 -9.98
N LYS A 165 17.23 8.61 -9.48
CA LYS A 165 17.20 10.07 -9.72
C LYS A 165 17.24 10.40 -11.21
N GLU A 166 18.16 9.78 -11.94
CA GLU A 166 18.29 10.00 -13.38
C GLU A 166 17.02 9.56 -14.12
N PHE A 167 16.43 8.43 -13.73
CA PHE A 167 15.16 7.97 -14.26
C PHE A 167 14.03 8.98 -14.03
N TYR A 168 13.87 9.47 -12.79
CA TYR A 168 12.85 10.46 -12.46
C TYR A 168 13.02 11.76 -13.24
N ALA A 169 14.26 12.26 -13.34
CA ALA A 169 14.55 13.48 -14.09
C ALA A 169 14.28 13.31 -15.60
N ARG A 170 14.72 12.18 -16.20
CA ARG A 170 14.54 11.91 -17.63
C ARG A 170 13.07 11.78 -18.04
N HIS A 171 12.24 11.26 -17.14
CA HIS A 171 10.81 11.02 -17.39
C HIS A 171 9.90 12.11 -16.81
N GLU A 172 10.47 13.22 -16.32
CA GLU A 172 9.72 14.35 -15.76
C GLU A 172 8.79 13.93 -14.60
N LEU A 173 9.21 12.96 -13.79
CA LEU A 173 8.44 12.40 -12.68
C LEU A 173 8.56 13.22 -11.37
N GLY A 174 9.46 14.20 -11.38
CA GLY A 174 9.77 15.06 -10.23
C GLY A 174 11.27 15.07 -9.89
N GLU A 175 11.66 15.98 -9.01
CA GLU A 175 13.04 16.13 -8.56
C GLU A 175 13.28 15.29 -7.30
N LEU A 176 13.90 14.12 -7.47
CA LEU A 176 14.20 13.20 -6.38
C LEU A 176 15.48 13.59 -5.64
N ASN A 177 15.36 13.80 -4.33
CA ASN A 177 16.42 14.20 -3.43
C ASN A 177 16.56 13.21 -2.28
N VAL A 178 17.80 12.96 -1.84
CA VAL A 178 18.08 12.12 -0.67
C VAL A 178 18.16 13.01 0.56
N TYR A 179 17.23 12.85 1.49
CA TYR A 179 17.20 13.59 2.75
C TYR A 179 18.05 12.92 3.84
N SER A 180 17.96 11.59 3.94
CA SER A 180 18.77 10.78 4.85
C SER A 180 19.04 9.41 4.23
N LEU A 181 20.13 8.75 4.64
CA LEU A 181 20.42 7.35 4.31
C LEU A 181 20.10 6.39 5.45
N VAL A 182 19.88 6.89 6.68
CA VAL A 182 19.60 6.08 7.88
C VAL A 182 18.56 6.79 8.76
N PRO A 183 17.28 6.38 8.73
CA PRO A 183 16.68 5.53 7.70
C PRO A 183 16.74 6.21 6.33
N LEU A 184 16.74 5.42 5.25
CA LEU A 184 16.70 5.97 3.89
C LEU A 184 15.41 6.79 3.75
N THR A 185 15.57 8.06 3.42
CA THR A 185 14.46 9.02 3.29
C THR A 185 14.63 9.81 2.00
N LEU A 186 13.61 9.77 1.15
CA LEU A 186 13.60 10.47 -0.13
C LEU A 186 12.57 11.60 -0.10
N ILE A 187 12.92 12.70 -0.75
CA ILE A 187 12.02 13.83 -1.00
C ILE A 187 11.87 13.96 -2.51
N ILE A 188 10.64 13.93 -3.00
CA ILE A 188 10.32 14.20 -4.40
C ILE A 188 9.62 15.56 -4.44
N LYS A 189 10.28 16.55 -5.04
CA LYS A 189 9.64 17.84 -5.34
C LYS A 189 8.97 17.77 -6.69
N ASP A 190 7.93 18.59 -6.87
CA ASP A 190 7.13 18.63 -8.09
C ASP A 190 6.67 17.25 -8.55
N ASP A 191 6.34 16.40 -7.58
CA ASP A 191 5.94 15.01 -7.79
C ASP A 191 4.84 14.95 -8.86
N TYR A 192 5.11 14.19 -9.93
CA TYR A 192 4.20 13.99 -11.03
C TYR A 192 2.84 13.50 -10.55
N ASP A 193 2.74 12.80 -9.42
CA ASP A 193 1.43 12.33 -8.95
C ASP A 193 0.77 13.30 -7.97
N CYS A 194 1.52 14.14 -7.24
CA CYS A 194 0.97 14.87 -6.08
C CYS A 194 1.04 16.43 -6.13
N SER A 195 1.80 17.10 -7.01
CA SER A 195 1.82 18.58 -7.10
C SER A 195 0.44 19.25 -7.28
N ASP A 196 0.19 20.42 -6.68
CA ASP A 196 -1.02 21.24 -6.89
C ASP A 196 -2.36 20.66 -6.40
N ILE A 197 -2.34 19.50 -5.75
CA ILE A 197 -3.51 18.93 -5.09
C ILE A 197 -3.84 19.79 -3.85
N PRO A 198 -5.14 20.10 -3.60
CA PRO A 198 -5.53 20.76 -2.36
C PRO A 198 -5.19 19.91 -1.12
N ASP A 199 -5.06 20.55 0.02
CA ASP A 199 -4.98 19.83 1.29
C ASP A 199 -6.28 19.04 1.51
N VAL A 200 -6.15 17.72 1.51
CA VAL A 200 -7.23 16.76 1.73
C VAL A 200 -7.00 15.97 3.03
N GLY A 201 -6.09 16.41 3.89
CA GLY A 201 -5.78 15.80 5.18
C GLY A 201 -5.25 14.36 5.11
N ARG A 202 -4.70 13.91 3.97
CA ARG A 202 -4.11 12.56 3.83
C ARG A 202 -3.05 12.48 2.74
N THR A 203 -2.23 11.43 2.82
CA THR A 203 -1.28 11.03 1.78
C THR A 203 -1.99 10.34 0.62
N LEU A 204 -1.44 10.51 -0.60
CA LEU A 204 -2.11 10.15 -1.85
C LEU A 204 -1.24 9.35 -2.82
N CYS A 205 0.07 9.36 -2.62
CA CYS A 205 1.01 8.73 -3.55
C CYS A 205 1.32 7.26 -3.16
N THR A 206 0.28 6.49 -2.82
CA THR A 206 0.39 5.06 -2.45
C THR A 206 0.95 4.19 -3.58
N LEU A 207 0.70 4.57 -4.83
CA LEU A 207 1.30 3.93 -6.00
C LEU A 207 2.84 4.06 -5.97
N ASN A 208 3.36 5.26 -5.68
CA ASN A 208 4.79 5.53 -5.57
C ASN A 208 5.44 4.80 -4.40
N GLU A 209 4.73 4.61 -3.28
CA GLU A 209 5.23 3.73 -2.21
C GLU A 209 5.55 2.34 -2.78
N GLY A 210 4.60 1.72 -3.49
CA GLY A 210 4.81 0.40 -4.08
C GLY A 210 5.93 0.35 -5.12
N ILE A 211 6.03 1.38 -5.98
CA ILE A 211 7.08 1.47 -7.01
C ILE A 211 8.45 1.53 -6.36
N LEU A 212 8.67 2.48 -5.45
CA LEU A 212 9.94 2.67 -4.78
C LEU A 212 10.30 1.43 -3.93
N GLU A 213 9.34 0.90 -3.19
CA GLU A 213 9.53 -0.30 -2.37
C GLU A 213 10.08 -1.46 -3.20
N SER A 214 9.43 -1.77 -4.32
CA SER A 214 9.82 -2.90 -5.17
C SER A 214 11.12 -2.67 -5.93
N ILE A 215 11.42 -1.44 -6.35
CA ILE A 215 12.72 -1.13 -6.98
C ILE A 215 13.87 -1.47 -6.04
N PHE A 216 13.81 -0.97 -4.80
CA PHE A 216 14.90 -1.15 -3.84
C PHE A 216 14.98 -2.60 -3.36
N ASP A 217 13.85 -3.23 -3.05
CA ASP A 217 13.81 -4.63 -2.64
C ASP A 217 14.39 -5.55 -3.74
N SER A 218 13.93 -5.40 -4.98
CA SER A 218 14.38 -6.23 -6.12
C SER A 218 15.87 -6.09 -6.43
N LYS A 219 16.46 -4.91 -6.19
CA LYS A 219 17.86 -4.62 -6.53
C LYS A 219 18.83 -4.91 -5.40
N THR A 220 18.41 -4.70 -4.16
CA THR A 220 19.29 -4.83 -2.98
C THR A 220 19.13 -6.16 -2.27
N GLY A 221 18.00 -6.85 -2.47
CA GLY A 221 17.63 -8.05 -1.72
C GLY A 221 17.30 -7.76 -0.25
N VAL A 222 17.17 -6.48 0.13
CA VAL A 222 16.78 -6.06 1.46
C VAL A 222 15.29 -5.70 1.41
N PRO A 223 14.44 -6.43 2.15
CA PRO A 223 13.04 -6.08 2.24
C PRO A 223 12.90 -4.77 3.00
N LEU A 224 12.50 -3.74 2.27
CA LEU A 224 12.21 -2.40 2.79
C LEU A 224 10.73 -2.15 2.56
N GLY A 225 10.04 -1.62 3.55
CA GLY A 225 8.72 -1.02 3.43
C GLY A 225 8.85 0.48 3.18
N VAL A 226 8.06 1.01 2.26
CA VAL A 226 8.04 2.46 1.97
C VAL A 226 6.72 3.06 2.43
N THR A 227 6.79 4.18 3.15
CA THR A 227 5.61 4.95 3.56
C THR A 227 5.80 6.42 3.20
N GLN A 228 4.78 7.03 2.59
CA GLN A 228 4.70 8.47 2.40
C GLN A 228 4.28 9.12 3.73
N THR A 229 5.08 10.05 4.25
CA THR A 229 4.79 10.73 5.53
C THR A 229 4.33 12.18 5.35
N GLU A 230 4.76 12.84 4.28
CA GLU A 230 4.46 14.26 3.98
C GLU A 230 4.13 14.38 2.48
N CYS A 231 3.10 15.18 2.13
CA CYS A 231 2.69 15.42 0.74
C CYS A 231 1.85 16.70 0.61
N PHE A 232 1.50 17.06 -0.63
CA PHE A 232 0.58 18.16 -0.95
C PHE A 232 -0.79 17.99 -0.29
N GLY A 233 -1.32 16.77 -0.30
CA GLY A 233 -2.56 16.41 0.40
C GLY A 233 -2.50 16.52 1.93
N THR A 234 -1.32 16.80 2.51
CA THR A 234 -1.11 17.06 3.94
C THR A 234 -0.41 18.40 4.22
N LYS A 235 -0.60 19.41 3.36
CA LYS A 235 -0.11 20.80 3.47
C LYS A 235 1.37 21.05 3.14
N TYR A 236 2.09 20.05 2.64
CA TYR A 236 3.47 20.22 2.20
C TYR A 236 3.53 20.59 0.71
N ASN A 237 4.71 20.93 0.21
CA ASN A 237 4.96 21.21 -1.21
C ASN A 237 5.97 20.22 -1.84
N PHE A 238 6.11 19.05 -1.22
CA PHE A 238 6.94 17.95 -1.65
C PHE A 238 6.36 16.65 -1.09
N CYS A 239 6.81 15.52 -1.62
CA CYS A 239 6.43 14.20 -1.17
C CYS A 239 7.61 13.52 -0.47
N LYS A 240 7.46 13.15 0.79
CA LYS A 240 8.49 12.50 1.60
C LYS A 240 8.18 11.03 1.79
N PHE A 241 9.14 10.18 1.41
CA PHE A 241 9.06 8.73 1.51
C PHE A 241 10.13 8.22 2.47
N VAL A 242 9.72 7.44 3.47
CA VAL A 242 10.59 6.84 4.46
C VAL A 242 10.65 5.33 4.22
N PHE A 243 11.86 4.79 4.19
CA PHE A 243 12.14 3.38 3.98
C PHE A 243 12.52 2.75 5.32
N GLU A 244 11.80 1.71 5.71
CA GLU A 244 12.04 0.98 6.95
C GLU A 244 12.22 -0.51 6.63
N PRO A 245 13.15 -1.24 7.30
CA PRO A 245 13.24 -2.68 7.13
C PRO A 245 11.90 -3.35 7.43
N THR A 246 11.40 -4.13 6.47
CA THR A 246 10.27 -5.03 6.71
C THR A 246 10.83 -6.37 7.14
N LEU A 247 10.43 -6.82 8.33
CA LEU A 247 10.73 -8.18 8.76
C LEU A 247 9.95 -9.14 7.85
N TYR A 248 10.63 -9.83 6.94
CA TYR A 248 10.18 -11.14 6.50
C TYR A 248 11.02 -12.17 7.25
N ASP A 249 10.34 -13.02 8.02
CA ASP A 249 10.85 -14.33 8.43
C ASP A 249 10.37 -15.38 7.42
#